data_AF-A0A497QLH8-F1
#
_entry.id   AF-A0A497QLH8-F1
#
_cell.length_a   1.000
_cell.length_b   1.000
_cell.length_c   1.000
_cell.angle_alpha   90.00
_cell.angle_beta   90.00
_cell.angle_gamma   90.00
#
_symmetry.space_group_name_H-M   'P 1'
#
loop_
_entity.id
_entity.type
_entity.pdbx_description
1 polymer ?
#
loop_
_entity_poly.entity_id
_entity_poly.type
_entity_poly.pdbx_seq_one_letter_code
_entity_poly.pdbx_strand_id
1 'polypeptide(L)'
;MPEQSDELTHWVIQSMYLLLDGQVSDTIILSSHKLNTILEHKCGVNLKIDRIGRYLARFSREHKLKRLTTKIPKYEIKKELLLKILKSYSIQTT
;
A
#
# COMPACT_ATOMS: atom_id res chain seq x y z
N MET A 1 -4.63 -9.32 -21.79
CA MET A 1 -5.27 -8.50 -20.75
C MET A 1 -4.61 -8.88 -19.44
N PRO A 2 -3.98 -7.97 -18.69
CA PRO A 2 -3.45 -8.35 -17.39
C PRO A 2 -4.63 -8.81 -16.52
N GLU A 3 -4.43 -9.84 -15.70
CA GLU A 3 -5.45 -10.30 -14.77
C GLU A 3 -5.86 -9.14 -13.86
N GLN A 4 -7.13 -9.07 -13.45
CA GLN A 4 -7.63 -8.02 -12.54
C GLN A 4 -6.90 -7.96 -11.18
N SER A 5 -6.07 -8.98 -10.88
CA SER A 5 -5.15 -9.07 -9.74
C SER A 5 -3.91 -8.18 -9.91
N ASP A 6 -3.42 -8.00 -11.14
CA ASP A 6 -2.21 -7.24 -11.45
C ASP A 6 -2.46 -5.74 -11.35
N GLU A 7 -3.61 -5.25 -11.85
CA GLU A 7 -3.94 -3.83 -11.80
C GLU A 7 -4.15 -3.34 -10.36
N LEU A 8 -4.88 -4.09 -9.53
CA LEU A 8 -5.04 -3.73 -8.11
C LEU A 8 -3.70 -3.71 -7.38
N THR A 9 -2.85 -4.72 -7.63
CA THR A 9 -1.52 -4.81 -7.03
C THR A 9 -0.67 -3.61 -7.46
N HIS A 10 -0.64 -3.31 -8.76
CA HIS A 10 0.06 -2.17 -9.32
C HIS A 10 -0.33 -0.87 -8.64
N TRP A 11 -1.62 -0.53 -8.60
CA TRP A 11 -2.07 0.72 -7.99
C TRP A 11 -1.82 0.78 -6.49
N VAL A 12 -2.05 -0.31 -5.75
CA VAL A 12 -1.79 -0.31 -4.30
C VAL A 12 -0.29 -0.14 -4.02
N ILE A 13 0.58 -0.83 -4.74
CA ILE A 13 2.04 -0.67 -4.62
C ILE A 13 2.48 0.75 -5.02
N GLN A 14 1.95 1.28 -6.12
CA GLN A 14 2.24 2.64 -6.57
C GLN A 14 1.83 3.68 -5.53
N SER A 15 0.67 3.51 -4.90
CA SER A 15 0.22 4.39 -3.82
C SER A 15 1.15 4.36 -2.60
N MET A 16 1.77 3.20 -2.30
CA MET A 16 2.77 3.08 -1.22
C MET A 16 4.08 3.78 -1.58
N TYR A 17 4.52 3.72 -2.83
CA TYR A 17 5.66 4.53 -3.31
C TYR A 17 5.38 6.02 -3.17
N LEU A 18 4.21 6.47 -3.64
CA LEU A 18 3.79 7.87 -3.56
C LEU A 18 3.54 8.36 -2.14
N LEU A 19 3.28 7.44 -1.20
CA LEU A 19 3.17 7.71 0.23
C LEU A 19 4.54 7.97 0.86
N LEU A 20 5.60 7.36 0.35
CA LEU A 20 6.97 7.55 0.85
C LEU A 20 7.57 8.88 0.39
N ASP A 21 7.09 9.39 -0.74
CA ASP A 21 7.42 10.73 -1.24
C ASP A 21 6.96 11.81 -0.25
N GLY A 22 7.93 12.59 0.26
CA GLY A 22 7.69 13.62 1.28
C GLY A 22 7.49 13.09 2.71
N GLN A 23 7.69 11.79 2.99
CA GLN A 23 7.58 11.29 4.37
C GLN A 23 8.82 11.52 5.22
N VAL A 24 8.63 12.29 6.29
CA VAL A 24 9.64 12.63 7.29
C VAL A 24 9.71 11.57 8.39
N SER A 25 8.59 10.91 8.71
CA SER A 25 8.54 9.88 9.76
C SER A 25 9.14 8.55 9.28
N ASP A 26 9.97 7.93 10.10
CA ASP A 26 10.47 6.57 9.90
C ASP A 26 9.38 5.51 10.03
N THR A 27 8.27 5.85 10.68
CA THR A 27 7.11 4.98 10.82
C THR A 27 6.02 5.43 9.85
N ILE A 28 5.56 4.50 9.01
CA ILE A 28 4.49 4.69 8.03
C ILE A 28 3.25 3.95 8.49
N ILE A 29 2.11 4.62 8.41
CA ILE A 29 0.80 4.02 8.65
C ILE A 29 0.09 3.78 7.32
N LEU A 30 -0.15 2.52 7.01
CA LEU A 30 -0.90 2.06 5.84
C LEU A 30 -2.38 1.93 6.23
N SER A 31 -3.26 2.60 5.49
CA SER A 31 -4.71 2.44 5.59
C SER A 31 -5.34 2.50 4.21
N SER A 32 -6.42 1.76 3.99
CA SER A 32 -7.10 1.71 2.69
C SER A 32 -7.56 3.09 2.21
N HIS A 33 -8.09 3.89 3.13
CA HIS A 33 -8.49 5.28 2.84
C HIS A 33 -7.31 6.15 2.42
N LYS A 34 -6.18 6.12 3.14
CA LYS A 34 -5.02 6.95 2.83
C LYS A 34 -4.44 6.61 1.46
N LEU A 35 -4.35 5.31 1.14
CA LEU A 35 -3.87 4.85 -0.16
C LEU A 35 -4.83 5.25 -1.28
N ASN A 36 -6.14 5.13 -1.08
CA ASN A 36 -7.12 5.58 -2.08
C ASN A 36 -7.06 7.10 -2.31
N THR A 37 -6.95 7.90 -1.25
CA THR A 37 -6.78 9.35 -1.37
C THR A 37 -5.52 9.70 -2.17
N ILE A 38 -4.40 9.01 -1.93
CA ILE A 38 -3.18 9.23 -2.72
C ILE A 38 -3.40 8.91 -4.20
N LEU A 39 -4.08 7.81 -4.51
CA LEU A 39 -4.39 7.42 -5.89
C LEU A 39 -5.33 8.41 -6.57
N GLU A 40 -6.35 8.87 -5.87
CA GLU A 40 -7.32 9.82 -6.40
C GLU A 40 -6.66 11.16 -6.70
N HIS A 41 -5.86 11.69 -5.76
CA HIS A 41 -5.23 13.00 -5.89
C HIS A 41 -4.02 13.00 -6.82
N LYS A 42 -3.17 11.96 -6.81
CA LYS A 42 -1.92 11.95 -7.58
C LYS A 42 -2.02 11.20 -8.92
N CYS A 43 -3.00 10.29 -9.06
CA CYS A 43 -3.13 9.45 -10.25
C CYS A 43 -4.50 9.55 -10.95
N GLY A 44 -5.50 10.22 -10.35
CA GLY A 44 -6.86 10.25 -10.88
C GLY A 44 -7.58 8.88 -10.80
N VAL A 45 -7.08 7.95 -9.99
CA VAL A 45 -7.59 6.58 -9.87
C VAL A 45 -8.38 6.43 -8.58
N ASN A 46 -9.63 5.98 -8.67
CA ASN A 46 -10.48 5.69 -7.52
C ASN A 46 -10.77 4.18 -7.43
N LEU A 47 -10.24 3.53 -6.40
CA LEU A 47 -10.47 2.11 -6.14
C LEU A 47 -11.47 1.92 -5.01
N LYS A 48 -12.23 0.83 -5.06
CA LYS A 48 -13.08 0.43 -3.93
C LYS A 48 -12.22 0.22 -2.69
N ILE A 49 -12.51 0.97 -1.61
CA ILE A 49 -11.80 0.91 -0.32
C ILE A 49 -11.67 -0.52 0.19
N ASP A 50 -12.72 -1.35 0.05
CA ASP A 50 -12.71 -2.74 0.49
C ASP A 50 -11.69 -3.60 -0.28
N ARG A 51 -11.43 -3.32 -1.56
CA ARG A 51 -10.42 -4.04 -2.35
C ARG A 51 -9.02 -3.72 -1.83
N ILE A 52 -8.74 -2.44 -1.57
CA ILE A 52 -7.47 -2.01 -0.96
C ILE A 52 -7.33 -2.61 0.44
N GLY A 53 -8.41 -2.61 1.24
CA GLY A 53 -8.43 -3.18 2.58
C GLY A 53 -8.09 -4.67 2.60
N ARG A 54 -8.69 -5.46 1.69
CA ARG A 54 -8.36 -6.90 1.55
C ARG A 54 -6.92 -7.11 1.10
N TYR A 55 -6.42 -6.31 0.17
CA TYR A 55 -5.01 -6.36 -0.25
C TYR A 55 -4.10 -6.07 0.94
N LEU A 56 -4.33 -4.99 1.69
CA LEU A 56 -3.55 -4.63 2.87
C LEU A 56 -3.60 -5.71 3.95
N ALA A 57 -4.75 -6.35 4.16
CA ALA A 57 -4.87 -7.45 5.11
C ALA A 57 -3.99 -8.65 4.70
N ARG A 58 -3.92 -8.98 3.41
CA ARG A 58 -3.02 -10.02 2.89
C ARG A 58 -1.56 -9.60 3.02
N PHE A 59 -1.21 -8.42 2.50
CA PHE A 59 0.13 -7.83 2.58
C PHE A 59 0.66 -7.77 4.02
N SER A 60 -0.18 -7.35 4.96
CA SER A 60 0.19 -7.29 6.38
C SER A 60 0.52 -8.66 6.98
N ARG A 61 -0.16 -9.72 6.54
CA ARG A 61 0.07 -11.08 7.00
C ARG A 61 1.37 -11.64 6.43
N GLU A 62 1.60 -11.43 5.13
CA GLU A 62 2.81 -11.86 4.42
C GLU A 62 4.06 -11.21 5.02
N HIS A 63 3.98 -9.94 5.40
CA HIS A 63 5.10 -9.18 5.94
C HIS A 63 5.08 -8.99 7.47
N LYS A 64 4.17 -9.69 8.18
CA LYS A 64 4.04 -9.67 9.65
C LYS A 64 3.94 -8.24 10.23
N LEU A 65 3.17 -7.37 9.58
CA LEU A 65 3.02 -5.97 10.00
C LEU A 65 2.16 -5.84 11.25
N LYS A 66 2.51 -4.88 12.11
CA LYS A 66 1.76 -4.59 13.32
C LYS A 66 0.45 -3.89 12.97
N ARG A 67 -0.68 -4.50 13.32
CA ARG A 67 -1.99 -3.86 13.22
C ARG A 67 -2.18 -2.88 14.38
N LEU A 68 -2.64 -1.67 14.09
CA LEU A 68 -3.01 -0.69 15.11
C LEU A 68 -4.42 -0.99 15.64
N THR A 69 -4.61 -0.82 16.96
CA THR A 69 -5.90 -1.00 17.64
C THR A 69 -6.82 0.18 17.34
N THR A 70 -7.49 0.15 16.18
CA THR A 70 -8.47 1.15 15.77
C THR A 70 -9.66 0.48 15.07
N LYS A 71 -10.79 1.20 14.96
CA LYS A 71 -12.02 0.68 14.32
C LYS A 71 -11.79 0.27 12.86
N ILE A 72 -10.93 0.98 12.15
CA ILE A 72 -10.57 0.71 10.74
C ILE A 72 -9.20 0.02 10.72
N PRO A 73 -8.99 -1.05 9.93
CA PRO A 73 -7.67 -1.67 9.82
C PRO A 73 -6.60 -0.66 9.36
N LYS A 74 -5.57 -0.50 10.19
CA LYS A 74 -4.37 0.28 9.89
C LYS A 74 -3.15 -0.56 10.27
N TYR A 75 -2.09 -0.46 9.48
CA TYR A 75 -0.89 -1.24 9.67
C TYR A 75 0.33 -0.33 9.78
N GLU A 76 1.15 -0.58 10.77
CA GLU A 76 2.40 0.14 11.03
C GLU A 76 3.55 -0.60 10.34
N ILE A 77 4.38 0.14 9.61
CA ILE A 77 5.59 -0.38 8.97
C ILE A 77 6.71 0.64 9.02
N LYS A 78 7.96 0.19 9.21
CA LYS A 78 9.13 1.05 9.09
C LYS A 78 9.37 1.43 7.63
N LYS A 79 9.73 2.69 7.39
CA LYS A 79 10.01 3.27 6.08
C LYS A 79 11.01 2.43 5.28
N GLU A 80 12.11 2.04 5.92
CA GLU A 80 13.16 1.21 5.31
C GLU A 80 12.65 -0.18 4.89
N LEU A 81 11.85 -0.82 5.76
CA LEU A 81 11.26 -2.13 5.47
C LEU A 81 10.27 -2.03 4.31
N LEU A 82 9.42 -0.99 4.30
CA LEU A 82 8.50 -0.75 3.20
C LEU A 82 9.28 -0.56 1.89
N LEU A 83 10.30 0.30 1.86
CA LEU A 83 11.16 0.49 0.69
C LEU A 83 11.77 -0.81 0.18
N LYS A 84 12.28 -1.67 1.10
CA LYS A 84 12.85 -2.97 0.74
C LYS A 84 11.81 -3.89 0.07
N ILE A 85 10.61 -3.95 0.64
CA ILE A 85 9.50 -4.76 0.09
C ILE A 85 9.08 -4.21 -1.27
N LEU A 86 8.87 -2.90 -1.40
CA LEU A 86 8.43 -2.33 -2.66
C LEU A 86 9.44 -2.58 -3.80
N LYS A 87 10.75 -2.49 -3.51
CA LYS A 87 11.82 -2.83 -4.47
C LYS A 87 11.73 -4.25 -5.01
N SER A 88 11.24 -5.24 -4.23
CA SER A 88 11.07 -6.60 -4.77
C SER A 88 9.92 -6.71 -5.77
N TYR A 89 8.94 -5.81 -5.73
CA TYR A 89 7.87 -5.75 -6.74
C TYR A 89 8.36 -5.12 -8.05
N SER A 90 9.27 -4.14 -8.01
CA SER A 90 9.85 -3.55 -9.22
C SER A 90 10.74 -4.54 -9.99
N ILE A 91 11.45 -5.44 -9.30
CA ILE A 91 12.35 -6.42 -9.94
C ILE A 91 11.56 -7.53 -10.66
N GLN A 92 10.30 -7.79 -10.26
CA GLN A 92 9.45 -8.82 -10.87
C GLN A 92 8.74 -8.37 -12.16
N THR A 93 8.89 -7.12 -12.58
CA THR A 93 8.20 -6.54 -13.76
C THR A 93 9.13 -6.27 -14.94
N THR A 94 10.35 -6.84 -14.94
CA THR A 94 11.30 -6.84 -16.07
C THR A 94 11.51 -8.27 -16.55
#